data_AF-A0A955ZC85-F1
#
_entry.id   AF-A0A955ZC85-F1
#
_cell.length_a   1.000
_cell.length_b   1.000
_cell.length_c   1.000
_cell.angle_alpha   90.00
_cell.angle_beta   90.00
_cell.angle_gamma   90.00
#
_symmetry.space_group_name_H-M   'P 1'
#
loop_
_entity.id
_entity.type
_entity.pdbx_description
1 polymer ?
#
loop_
_entity_poly.entity_id
_entity_poly.type
_entity_poly.pdbx_seq_one_letter_code
_entity_poly.pdbx_strand_id
1 'polypeptide(L)'
;MAVLSRLARPRVLPFLLYGLSLVLLLIASRLTGPSFEELGRLANVDATGAVVKGIAGSGLGALSDARAQTVYRGFDARGTGFILLAAWSKLSLGRVGIVDPLTASRLPWLLLLAAAPLSLWSLLARRFGPLLAGFGALLLLLTPRWLHAAATASDAALLGTTWLGAFALAFRARQSRQHR
;
A
#
# COMPACT_ATOMS: atom_id res chain seq x y z
N MET A 1 -24.45 18.07 -16.21
CA MET A 1 -24.42 16.72 -16.81
C MET A 1 -23.14 16.38 -17.59
N ALA A 2 -22.44 17.33 -18.21
CA ALA A 2 -21.23 17.05 -19.01
C ALA A 2 -19.98 16.58 -18.24
N VAL A 3 -19.91 16.80 -16.92
CA VAL A 3 -18.78 16.35 -16.07
C VAL A 3 -18.86 14.84 -15.77
N LEU A 4 -20.08 14.33 -15.58
CA LEU A 4 -20.32 12.90 -15.31
C LEU A 4 -19.99 12.02 -16.54
N SER A 5 -20.19 12.51 -17.76
CA SER A 5 -19.85 11.76 -18.98
C SER A 5 -18.34 11.70 -19.25
N ARG A 6 -17.55 12.69 -18.78
CA ARG A 6 -16.08 12.65 -18.85
C ARG A 6 -15.45 11.74 -17.80
N LEU A 7 -16.04 11.68 -16.60
CA LEU A 7 -15.65 10.76 -15.52
C LEU A 7 -15.97 9.29 -15.86
N ALA A 8 -16.99 9.05 -16.69
CA ALA A 8 -17.35 7.72 -17.18
C ALA A 8 -16.36 7.13 -18.21
N ARG A 9 -15.27 7.84 -18.56
CA ARG A 9 -14.22 7.24 -19.37
C ARG A 9 -13.60 6.07 -18.59
N PRO A 10 -13.63 4.83 -19.11
CA PRO A 10 -13.24 3.61 -18.39
C PRO A 10 -11.76 3.61 -17.94
N ARG A 11 -10.96 4.56 -18.45
CA ARG A 11 -9.55 4.74 -18.07
C ARG A 11 -9.35 5.58 -16.82
N VAL A 12 -10.27 6.48 -16.45
CA VAL A 12 -10.10 7.42 -15.32
C VAL A 12 -10.57 6.79 -14.00
N LEU A 13 -11.65 6.01 -14.07
CA LEU A 13 -12.23 5.32 -12.92
C LEU A 13 -11.24 4.51 -12.06
N PRO A 14 -10.31 3.70 -12.62
CA PRO A 14 -9.34 2.96 -11.81
C PRO A 14 -8.40 3.85 -11.01
N PHE A 15 -7.97 4.99 -11.58
CA PHE A 15 -7.11 5.95 -10.87
C PHE A 15 -7.86 6.64 -9.74
N LEU A 16 -9.13 7.01 -9.97
CA LEU A 16 -9.98 7.57 -8.93
C LEU A 16 -10.23 6.58 -7.80
N LEU A 17 -10.50 5.31 -8.12
CA LEU A 17 -10.67 4.26 -7.12
C LEU A 17 -9.39 4.06 -6.29
N TYR A 18 -8.22 4.03 -6.94
CA TYR A 18 -6.95 3.92 -6.23
C TYR A 18 -6.71 5.13 -5.32
N GLY A 19 -6.88 6.34 -5.85
CA GLY A 19 -6.71 7.58 -5.09
C GLY A 19 -7.66 7.67 -3.90
N LEU A 20 -8.95 7.36 -4.11
CA LEU A 20 -9.96 7.33 -3.05
C LEU A 20 -9.60 6.28 -1.99
N SER A 21 -9.20 5.08 -2.41
CA SER A 21 -8.78 4.01 -1.50
C SER A 21 -7.60 4.44 -0.64
N LEU A 22 -6.59 5.07 -1.26
CA LEU A 22 -5.43 5.57 -0.55
C LEU A 22 -5.79 6.65 0.47
N VAL A 23 -6.62 7.63 0.09
CA VAL A 23 -7.07 8.69 1.01
C VAL A 23 -7.83 8.09 2.19
N LEU A 24 -8.74 7.16 1.95
CA LEU A 24 -9.49 6.49 3.02
C LEU A 24 -8.57 5.68 3.94
N LEU A 25 -7.59 4.97 3.37
CA LEU A 25 -6.60 4.23 4.15
C LEU A 25 -5.69 5.14 4.97
N LEU A 26 -5.30 6.30 4.45
CA LEU A 26 -4.52 7.29 5.21
C LEU A 26 -5.33 7.84 6.39
N ILE A 27 -6.60 8.18 6.17
CA ILE A 27 -7.50 8.65 7.23
C ILE A 27 -7.70 7.54 8.27
N ALA A 28 -8.03 6.32 7.84
CA ALA A 28 -8.24 5.20 8.73
C ALA A 28 -6.97 4.87 9.52
N SER A 29 -5.79 4.88 8.88
CA SER A 29 -4.51 4.60 9.54
C SER A 29 -4.19 5.65 10.61
N ARG A 30 -4.45 6.93 10.34
CA ARG A 30 -4.27 8.00 11.34
C ARG A 30 -5.18 7.83 12.54
N LEU A 31 -6.41 7.35 12.33
CA LEU A 31 -7.38 7.10 13.40
C LEU A 31 -7.11 5.78 14.14
N THR A 32 -6.28 4.90 13.59
CA THR A 32 -5.99 3.58 14.15
C THR A 32 -4.61 3.60 14.80
N GLY A 33 -4.55 3.37 16.11
CA GLY A 33 -3.29 3.22 16.84
C GLY A 33 -2.43 2.04 16.34
N PRO A 34 -1.22 1.88 16.87
CA PRO A 34 -0.39 0.71 16.56
C PRO A 34 -1.05 -0.57 17.08
N SER A 35 -1.19 -1.59 16.22
CA SER A 35 -1.61 -2.92 16.67
C SER A 35 -0.42 -3.78 17.12
N PHE A 36 -0.66 -4.81 17.92
CA PHE A 36 0.39 -5.69 18.46
C PHE A 36 1.23 -6.34 17.35
N GLU A 37 0.59 -6.75 16.25
CA GLU A 37 1.27 -7.37 15.09
C GLU A 37 2.24 -6.39 14.39
N GLU A 38 2.04 -5.07 14.57
CA GLU A 38 2.87 -4.05 13.93
C GLU A 38 4.08 -3.63 14.74
N LEU A 39 4.09 -3.89 16.06
CA LEU A 39 5.10 -3.33 16.96
C LEU A 39 6.52 -3.75 16.55
N GLY A 40 6.71 -5.02 16.20
CA GLY A 40 8.02 -5.50 15.73
C GLY A 40 8.44 -4.82 14.42
N ARG A 41 7.50 -4.62 13.49
CA ARG A 41 7.78 -3.92 12.23
C ARG A 41 8.07 -2.44 12.46
N LEU A 42 7.35 -1.76 13.34
CA LEU A 42 7.58 -0.35 13.67
C LEU A 42 8.95 -0.15 14.36
N ALA A 43 9.33 -1.06 15.26
CA ALA A 43 10.66 -1.07 15.86
C ALA A 43 11.76 -1.21 14.80
N ASN A 44 11.55 -2.09 13.81
CA ASN A 44 12.47 -2.24 12.68
C ASN A 44 12.56 -0.98 11.81
N VAL A 45 11.44 -0.28 11.58
CA VAL A 45 11.41 1.00 10.87
C VAL A 45 12.20 2.06 11.64
N ASP A 46 12.07 2.11 12.97
CA ASP A 46 12.82 3.04 13.82
C ASP A 46 14.32 2.77 13.81
N ALA A 47 14.72 1.50 13.93
CA ALA A 47 16.12 1.10 13.82
C ALA A 47 16.72 1.45 12.43
N THR A 48 15.94 1.28 11.36
CA THR A 48 16.34 1.62 9.98
C THR A 48 16.50 3.12 9.77
N GLY A 49 15.90 3.96 10.63
CA GLY A 49 16.06 5.40 10.56
C GLY A 49 17.52 5.87 10.63
N ALA A 50 18.38 5.14 11.35
CA ALA A 50 19.81 5.43 11.39
C ALA A 50 20.50 5.18 10.03
N VAL A 51 20.11 4.13 9.32
CA VAL A 51 20.63 3.80 7.98
C VAL A 51 20.19 4.86 6.97
N VAL A 52 18.92 5.28 6.99
CA VAL A 52 18.43 6.36 6.12
C VAL A 52 19.19 7.67 6.33
N LYS A 53 19.46 8.04 7.58
CA LYS A 53 20.29 9.22 7.89
C LYS A 53 21.72 9.07 7.37
N GLY A 54 22.30 7.87 7.46
CA GLY A 54 23.61 7.55 6.89
C GLY A 54 23.63 7.72 5.36
N ILE A 55 22.59 7.23 4.66
CA ILE A 55 22.45 7.39 3.21
C ILE A 55 22.32 8.87 2.82
N ALA A 56 21.55 9.66 3.59
CA ALA A 56 21.39 11.08 3.33
C ALA A 56 22.70 11.88 3.54
N GLY A 57 23.55 11.46 4.48
CA GLY A 57 24.82 12.13 4.78
C GLY A 57 26.00 11.69 3.90
N SER A 58 26.08 10.39 3.57
CA SER A 58 27.26 9.77 2.96
C SER A 58 26.98 9.10 1.61
N GLY A 59 25.74 9.17 1.11
CA GLY A 59 25.31 8.54 -0.14
C GLY A 59 25.02 7.04 -0.01
N LEU A 60 24.78 6.38 -1.14
CA LEU A 60 24.38 4.96 -1.19
C LEU A 60 25.43 3.99 -0.63
N GLY A 61 26.70 4.40 -0.49
CA GLY A 61 27.75 3.61 0.14
C GLY A 61 27.46 3.26 1.61
N ALA A 62 26.60 4.03 2.29
CA ALA A 62 26.16 3.73 3.65
C ALA A 62 25.35 2.42 3.76
N LEU A 63 24.83 1.88 2.65
CA LEU A 63 24.14 0.58 2.63
C LEU A 63 25.09 -0.59 2.89
N SER A 64 26.39 -0.45 2.57
CA SER A 64 27.41 -1.48 2.80
C SER A 64 28.05 -1.41 4.18
N ASP A 65 27.76 -0.38 4.98
CA ASP A 65 28.35 -0.22 6.31
C ASP A 65 27.98 -1.37 7.25
N ALA A 66 28.91 -1.76 8.11
CA ALA A 66 28.71 -2.83 9.09
C ALA A 66 27.46 -2.58 9.97
N ARG A 67 27.15 -1.32 10.27
CA ARG A 67 25.94 -0.90 11.00
C ARG A 67 24.65 -1.16 10.21
N ALA A 68 24.64 -0.89 8.90
CA ALA A 68 23.50 -1.22 8.04
C ALA A 68 23.32 -2.73 7.96
N GLN A 69 24.41 -3.50 7.84
CA GLN A 69 24.34 -4.96 7.87
C GLN A 69 23.81 -5.53 9.19
N THR A 70 24.17 -4.96 10.35
CA THR A 70 23.60 -5.42 11.63
C THR A 70 22.10 -5.19 11.72
N VAL A 71 21.61 -4.08 11.17
CA VAL A 71 20.19 -3.76 11.09
C VAL A 71 19.48 -4.74 10.14
N TYR A 72 20.10 -5.06 8.99
CA TYR A 72 19.56 -6.03 8.03
C TYR A 72 19.54 -7.47 8.52
N ARG A 73 20.54 -7.90 9.29
CA ARG A 73 20.59 -9.24 9.89
C ARG A 73 19.49 -9.47 10.93
N GLY A 74 19.00 -8.40 11.54
CA GLY A 74 17.87 -8.43 12.48
C GLY A 74 16.50 -8.46 11.81
N PHE A 75 16.42 -8.32 10.48
CA PHE A 75 15.15 -8.42 9.77
C PHE A 75 14.90 -9.87 9.37
N ASP A 76 13.70 -10.37 9.70
CA ASP A 76 13.14 -11.49 8.97
C ASP A 76 13.19 -11.17 7.47
N ALA A 77 13.49 -12.17 6.63
CA ALA A 77 13.67 -12.03 5.17
C ALA A 77 12.50 -11.37 4.41
N ARG A 78 11.44 -10.99 5.11
CA ARG A 78 10.24 -10.31 4.66
C ARG A 78 10.49 -8.80 4.50
N GLY A 79 11.18 -8.43 3.42
CA GLY A 79 10.98 -7.13 2.78
C GLY A 79 11.77 -5.96 3.38
N THR A 80 13.09 -6.10 3.50
CA THR A 80 14.04 -5.02 3.85
C THR A 80 13.80 -3.72 3.08
N GLY A 81 13.42 -3.80 1.80
CA GLY A 81 13.10 -2.62 0.98
C GLY A 81 11.89 -1.84 1.47
N PHE A 82 10.83 -2.53 1.92
CA PHE A 82 9.63 -1.85 2.45
C PHE A 82 9.93 -1.16 3.78
N ILE A 83 10.74 -1.78 4.64
CA ILE A 83 11.17 -1.20 5.92
C ILE A 83 12.03 0.06 5.66
N LEU A 84 12.94 0.02 4.67
CA LEU A 84 13.74 1.18 4.29
C LEU A 84 12.87 2.33 3.77
N LEU A 85 11.94 2.03 2.85
CA LEU A 85 10.99 3.02 2.33
C LEU A 85 10.11 3.60 3.43
N ALA A 86 9.71 2.79 4.40
CA ALA A 86 8.92 3.22 5.55
C ALA A 86 9.70 4.17 6.47
N ALA A 87 10.96 3.84 6.77
CA ALA A 87 11.84 4.71 7.53
C ALA A 87 12.08 6.04 6.80
N TRP A 88 12.27 5.99 5.49
CA TRP A 88 12.42 7.18 4.65
C TRP A 88 11.15 8.04 4.66
N SER A 89 9.99 7.41 4.50
CA SER A 89 8.67 8.07 4.52
C SER A 89 8.41 8.73 5.87
N LYS A 90 8.69 8.03 6.98
CA LYS A 90 8.59 8.56 8.35
C LYS A 90 9.50 9.77 8.55
N LEU A 91 10.76 9.70 8.13
CA LEU A 91 11.73 10.78 8.29
C LEU A 91 11.50 11.97 7.36
N SER A 92 10.86 11.78 6.21
CA SER A 92 10.59 12.83 5.24
C SER A 92 9.22 13.45 5.46
N LEU A 93 8.15 12.66 5.31
CA LEU A 93 6.76 13.14 5.38
C LEU A 93 6.30 13.34 6.83
N GLY A 94 6.69 12.43 7.71
CA GLY A 94 6.37 12.49 9.14
C GLY A 94 7.03 13.67 9.85
N ARG A 95 8.27 13.97 9.49
CA ARG A 95 9.03 15.09 10.08
C ARG A 95 8.53 16.47 9.61
N VAL A 96 8.12 16.59 8.35
CA VAL A 96 7.59 17.85 7.78
C VAL A 96 6.13 18.09 8.19
N GLY A 97 5.48 17.10 8.82
CA GLY A 97 4.11 17.24 9.33
C GLY A 97 3.04 17.11 8.24
N ILE A 98 3.39 16.60 7.06
CA ILE A 98 2.43 16.33 5.97
C ILE A 98 1.48 15.20 6.39
N VAL A 99 2.03 14.18 7.04
CA VAL A 99 1.32 13.01 7.58
C VAL A 99 1.88 12.74 8.98
N ASP A 100 1.08 12.19 9.90
CA ASP A 100 1.61 11.82 11.21
C ASP A 100 2.69 10.73 11.08
N PRO A 101 3.68 10.65 12.00
CA PRO A 101 4.81 9.74 11.87
C PRO A 101 4.42 8.25 11.79
N LEU A 102 3.32 7.86 12.42
CA LEU A 102 2.82 6.48 12.40
C LEU A 102 2.27 6.15 11.01
N THR A 103 1.34 6.95 10.49
CA THR A 103 0.81 6.75 9.14
C THR A 103 1.89 6.88 8.07
N ALA A 104 2.84 7.82 8.24
CA ALA A 104 3.98 7.96 7.35
C ALA A 104 4.87 6.71 7.33
N SER A 105 5.05 6.05 8.47
CA SER A 105 5.76 4.77 8.54
C SER A 105 5.01 3.63 7.83
N ARG A 106 3.68 3.65 7.81
CA ARG A 106 2.86 2.63 7.15
C ARG A 106 2.74 2.83 5.63
N LEU A 107 3.10 4.00 5.14
CA LEU A 107 2.79 4.48 3.78
C LEU A 107 3.15 3.52 2.64
N PRO A 108 4.33 2.86 2.60
CA PRO A 108 4.65 1.91 1.54
C PRO A 108 3.65 0.76 1.44
N TRP A 109 3.18 0.26 2.60
CA TRP A 109 2.18 -0.81 2.65
C TRP A 109 0.78 -0.29 2.31
N LEU A 110 0.41 0.91 2.77
CA LEU A 110 -0.87 1.52 2.42
C LEU A 110 -1.01 1.74 0.89
N LEU A 111 0.08 2.09 0.21
CA LEU A 111 0.12 2.20 -1.26
C LEU A 111 -0.17 0.87 -1.95
N LEU A 112 0.35 -0.24 -1.42
CA LEU A 112 0.03 -1.57 -1.92
C LEU A 112 -1.44 -1.94 -1.64
N LEU A 113 -1.89 -1.71 -0.41
CA LEU A 113 -3.25 -2.07 0.05
C LEU A 113 -4.34 -1.28 -0.70
N ALA A 114 -4.04 -0.03 -1.09
CA ALA A 114 -4.90 0.77 -1.94
C ALA A 114 -5.14 0.12 -3.33
N ALA A 115 -4.31 -0.83 -3.76
CA ALA A 115 -4.50 -1.56 -4.99
C ALA A 115 -5.52 -2.70 -4.88
N ALA A 116 -5.96 -3.11 -3.69
CA ALA A 116 -6.91 -4.23 -3.54
C ALA A 116 -8.29 -3.93 -4.16
N PRO A 117 -8.92 -2.77 -3.87
CA PRO A 117 -10.20 -2.40 -4.49
C PRO A 117 -10.08 -2.24 -6.01
N LEU A 118 -8.93 -1.73 -6.50
CA LEU A 118 -8.63 -1.65 -7.93
C LEU A 118 -8.52 -3.04 -8.57
N SER A 119 -7.85 -3.97 -7.89
CA SER A 119 -7.71 -5.37 -8.35
C SER A 119 -9.06 -6.05 -8.42
N LEU A 120 -9.89 -5.90 -7.40
CA LEU A 120 -11.26 -6.41 -7.36
C LEU A 120 -12.12 -5.79 -8.47
N TRP A 121 -12.05 -4.48 -8.66
CA TRP A 121 -12.73 -3.81 -9.78
C TRP A 121 -12.31 -4.42 -11.13
N SER A 122 -11.00 -4.65 -11.33
CA SER A 122 -10.50 -5.18 -12.59
C SER A 122 -10.94 -6.62 -12.89
N LEU A 123 -11.18 -7.43 -11.85
CA LEU A 123 -11.72 -8.78 -11.96
C LEU A 123 -13.21 -8.75 -12.34
N LEU A 124 -13.98 -7.86 -11.72
CA LEU A 124 -15.44 -7.81 -11.87
C LEU A 124 -15.89 -7.03 -13.11
N ALA A 125 -15.19 -5.96 -13.49
CA ALA A 125 -15.67 -4.97 -14.47
C ALA A 125 -15.93 -5.56 -15.84
N ARG A 126 -15.18 -6.58 -16.25
CA ARG A 126 -15.38 -7.26 -17.53
C ARG A 126 -16.57 -8.22 -17.54
N ARG A 127 -16.88 -8.87 -16.42
CA ARG A 127 -17.95 -9.88 -16.34
C ARG A 127 -19.29 -9.26 -15.97
N PHE A 128 -19.31 -8.30 -15.05
CA PHE A 128 -20.52 -7.74 -14.46
C PHE A 128 -20.73 -6.26 -14.82
N GLY A 129 -19.82 -5.66 -15.60
CA GLY A 129 -19.87 -4.24 -15.95
C GLY A 129 -19.24 -3.32 -14.89
N PRO A 130 -18.97 -2.06 -15.25
CA PRO A 130 -18.17 -1.13 -14.43
C PRO A 130 -18.89 -0.69 -13.15
N LEU A 131 -20.23 -0.60 -13.15
CA LEU A 131 -21.03 -0.19 -11.99
C LEU A 131 -20.99 -1.24 -10.88
N LEU A 132 -21.31 -2.50 -11.19
CA LEU A 132 -21.26 -3.60 -10.22
C LEU A 132 -19.84 -3.85 -9.71
N ALA A 133 -18.82 -3.69 -10.57
CA ALA A 133 -17.43 -3.76 -10.15
C ALA A 133 -17.03 -2.62 -9.21
N GLY A 134 -17.52 -1.40 -9.47
CA GLY A 134 -17.35 -0.26 -8.57
C GLY A 134 -18.00 -0.51 -7.22
N PHE A 135 -19.22 -1.05 -7.21
CA PHE A 135 -19.91 -1.43 -5.99
C PHE A 135 -19.14 -2.51 -5.20
N GLY A 136 -18.62 -3.54 -5.86
CA GLY A 136 -17.78 -4.56 -5.21
C GLY A 136 -16.51 -3.98 -4.59
N ALA A 137 -15.83 -3.07 -5.31
CA ALA A 137 -14.65 -2.37 -4.80
C ALA A 137 -14.98 -1.49 -3.58
N LEU A 138 -16.11 -0.78 -3.62
CA LEU A 138 -16.59 0.04 -2.50
C LEU A 138 -17.00 -0.83 -1.30
N LEU A 139 -17.66 -1.96 -1.51
CA LEU A 139 -17.99 -2.90 -0.42
C LEU A 139 -16.74 -3.39 0.31
N LEU A 140 -15.66 -3.67 -0.41
CA LEU A 140 -14.38 -4.04 0.21
C LEU A 140 -13.86 -2.92 1.11
N LEU A 141 -13.84 -1.67 0.62
CA LEU A 141 -13.42 -0.49 1.38
C LEU A 141 -14.30 -0.24 2.61
N LEU A 142 -15.60 -0.48 2.50
CA LEU A 142 -16.58 -0.29 3.56
C LEU A 142 -16.62 -1.45 4.55
N THR A 143 -15.91 -2.56 4.29
CA THR A 143 -15.85 -3.70 5.20
C THR A 143 -14.95 -3.37 6.38
N PRO A 144 -15.48 -3.19 7.62
CA PRO A 144 -14.69 -2.61 8.72
C PRO A 144 -13.45 -3.43 9.09
N ARG A 145 -13.57 -4.76 9.06
CA ARG A 145 -12.45 -5.67 9.37
C ARG A 145 -11.34 -5.57 8.34
N TRP A 146 -11.69 -5.47 7.06
CA TRP A 146 -10.70 -5.29 6.00
C TRP A 146 -10.06 -3.90 6.10
N LEU A 147 -10.86 -2.85 6.29
CA LEU A 147 -10.36 -1.49 6.42
C LEU A 147 -9.41 -1.33 7.61
N HIS A 148 -9.75 -1.89 8.77
CA HIS A 148 -8.88 -1.89 9.95
C HIS A 148 -7.58 -2.66 9.71
N ALA A 149 -7.66 -3.88 9.15
CA ALA A 149 -6.50 -4.69 8.80
C ALA A 149 -5.59 -3.99 7.77
N ALA A 150 -6.18 -3.29 6.80
CA ALA A 150 -5.43 -2.52 5.82
C ALA A 150 -4.81 -1.25 6.42
N ALA A 151 -5.53 -0.53 7.28
CA ALA A 151 -5.06 0.68 7.96
C ALA A 151 -3.86 0.42 8.89
N THR A 152 -3.81 -0.77 9.47
CA THR A 152 -2.70 -1.32 10.29
C THR A 152 -1.64 -2.03 9.45
N ALA A 153 -1.83 -2.10 8.13
CA ALA A 153 -0.97 -2.85 7.23
C ALA A 153 -0.67 -4.28 7.72
N SER A 154 -1.70 -5.01 8.16
CA SER A 154 -1.53 -6.38 8.64
C SER A 154 -1.07 -7.32 7.53
N ASP A 155 -0.32 -8.36 7.91
CA ASP A 155 0.19 -9.35 6.97
C ASP A 155 -0.92 -10.03 6.19
N ALA A 156 -2.06 -10.30 6.86
CA ALA A 156 -3.24 -10.88 6.23
C ALA A 156 -3.80 -9.98 5.12
N ALA A 157 -3.89 -8.66 5.36
CA ALA A 157 -4.37 -7.71 4.35
C ALA A 157 -3.39 -7.58 3.18
N LEU A 158 -2.09 -7.61 3.46
CA LEU A 158 -1.04 -7.54 2.44
C LEU A 158 -1.05 -8.79 1.55
N LEU A 159 -1.10 -9.98 2.15
CA LEU A 159 -1.20 -11.25 1.43
C LEU A 159 -2.48 -11.30 0.59
N GLY A 160 -3.63 -10.94 1.18
CA GLY A 160 -4.91 -10.90 0.48
C GLY A 160 -4.88 -9.96 -0.73
N THR A 161 -4.29 -8.77 -0.57
CA THR A 161 -4.16 -7.79 -1.65
C THR A 161 -3.21 -8.28 -2.75
N THR A 162 -2.10 -8.92 -2.37
CA THR A 162 -1.13 -9.47 -3.33
C THR A 162 -1.76 -10.59 -4.16
N TRP A 163 -2.52 -11.50 -3.52
CA TRP A 163 -3.25 -12.54 -4.21
C TRP A 163 -4.33 -11.97 -5.13
N LEU A 164 -5.12 -11.00 -4.67
CA LEU A 164 -6.11 -10.31 -5.51
C LEU A 164 -5.47 -9.68 -6.75
N GLY A 165 -4.32 -9.01 -6.58
CA GLY A 165 -3.54 -8.44 -7.68
C GLY A 165 -3.03 -9.51 -8.66
N ALA A 166 -2.47 -10.61 -8.14
CA ALA A 166 -2.02 -11.72 -8.97
C ALA A 166 -3.16 -12.34 -9.79
N PHE A 167 -4.34 -12.54 -9.19
CA PHE A 167 -5.51 -13.03 -9.90
C PHE A 167 -6.00 -12.04 -10.95
N ALA A 168 -6.04 -10.75 -10.64
CA ALA A 168 -6.39 -9.70 -11.59
C ALA A 168 -5.47 -9.70 -12.83
N LEU A 169 -4.16 -9.82 -12.61
CA LEU A 169 -3.17 -9.90 -13.68
C LEU A 169 -3.31 -11.19 -14.49
N ALA A 170 -3.43 -12.34 -13.82
CA ALA A 170 -3.59 -13.64 -14.49
C ALA A 170 -4.86 -13.68 -15.35
N PHE A 171 -5.97 -13.14 -14.84
CA PHE A 171 -7.23 -13.05 -15.57
C PHE A 171 -7.11 -12.16 -16.80
N ARG A 172 -6.46 -11.00 -16.67
CA ARG A 172 -6.16 -10.11 -17.82
C ARG A 172 -5.24 -10.77 -18.84
N ALA A 173 -4.20 -11.45 -18.39
CA ALA A 173 -3.25 -12.14 -19.26
C ALA A 173 -3.95 -13.25 -20.07
N ARG A 174 -4.79 -14.07 -19.43
CA ARG A 174 -5.58 -15.11 -20.11
C ARG A 174 -6.48 -14.52 -21.19
N GLN A 175 -7.15 -13.42 -20.91
CA GLN A 175 -8.06 -12.77 -21.86
C GLN A 175 -7.33 -12.15 -23.06
N SER A 176 -6.10 -11.65 -22.87
CA SER A 176 -5.31 -11.13 -23.99
C SER A 176 -4.95 -12.20 -25.04
N ARG A 177 -4.91 -13.48 -24.64
CA ARG A 177 -4.62 -14.60 -25.53
C ARG A 177 -5.83 -15.09 -26.32
N GLN A 178 -7.07 -14.82 -25.86
CA GLN A 178 -8.29 -15.25 -26.54
C GLN A 178 -8.71 -14.35 -27.70
N HIS A 179 -8.10 -13.16 -27.83
CA HIS A 179 -8.36 -12.19 -28.89
C HIS A 179 -7.22 -12.09 -29.91
N ARG A 180 -6.25 -13.01 -29.86
CA ARG A 180 -5.23 -13.23 -30.88
C ARG A 180 -5.56 -14.52 -31.61
#